data_AF-A0A239PBJ8-F1
#
_entry.id   AF-A0A239PBJ8-F1
#
_cell.length_a   1.000
_cell.length_b   1.000
_cell.length_c   1.000
_cell.angle_alpha   90.00
_cell.angle_beta   90.00
_cell.angle_gamma   90.00
#
_symmetry.space_group_name_H-M   'P 1'
#
loop_
_entity.id
_entity.type
_entity.pdbx_description
1 polymer ?
#
loop_
_entity_poly.entity_id
_entity_poly.type
_entity_poly.pdbx_seq_one_letter_code
_entity_poly.pdbx_strand_id
1 'polypeptide(L)'
;MLRAIETNNLEPVSREIDWVTKLRLIERYQDKFDLPLSHPRIAQMDLAYHDLRRGRGLYGLMEKRGQVDRVATDLEIFEAKETPPQTTRARLRGEFIRHAQEKRRDFTVDWVHLKLNDQAQRTVLCKDPFRAYDERVERLIASM
;
A
#
# COMPACT_ATOMS: atom_id res chain seq x y z
N MET A 1 -20.40 -9.45 -0.16
CA MET A 1 -20.73 -8.31 0.75
C MET A 1 -22.22 -7.98 0.81
N LEU A 2 -22.86 -7.51 -0.27
CA LEU A 2 -24.26 -7.03 -0.20
C LEU A 2 -25.24 -8.08 0.38
N ARG A 3 -25.16 -9.33 -0.10
CA ARG A 3 -25.94 -10.44 0.45
C ARG A 3 -25.68 -10.71 1.93
N ALA A 4 -24.45 -10.52 2.40
CA ALA A 4 -24.09 -10.73 3.81
C ALA A 4 -24.76 -9.70 4.72
N ILE A 5 -24.87 -8.45 4.25
CA ILE A 5 -25.62 -7.39 4.93
C ILE A 5 -27.12 -7.70 4.89
N GLU A 6 -27.67 -7.99 3.69
CA GLU A 6 -29.11 -8.23 3.50
C GLU A 6 -29.63 -9.41 4.33
N THR A 7 -28.83 -10.48 4.45
CA THR A 7 -29.19 -11.67 5.24
C THR A 7 -28.77 -11.59 6.70
N ASN A 8 -28.13 -10.50 7.12
CA ASN A 8 -27.49 -10.34 8.42
C ASN A 8 -26.55 -11.51 8.79
N ASN A 9 -25.97 -12.15 7.77
CA ASN A 9 -25.02 -13.24 7.91
C ASN A 9 -23.65 -12.80 7.38
N LEU A 10 -22.81 -12.31 8.30
CA LEU A 10 -21.48 -11.80 7.98
C LEU A 10 -20.41 -12.89 7.82
N GLU A 11 -20.75 -14.16 8.04
CA GLU A 11 -19.81 -15.29 7.95
C GLU A 11 -19.05 -15.35 6.63
N PRO A 12 -19.73 -15.29 5.46
CA PRO A 12 -19.08 -15.53 4.19
C PRO A 12 -18.00 -14.50 3.83
N VAL A 13 -18.03 -13.31 4.45
CA VAL A 13 -17.12 -12.19 4.17
C VAL A 13 -16.14 -11.91 5.31
N SER A 14 -16.14 -12.77 6.31
CA SER A 14 -15.42 -12.55 7.57
C SER A 14 -13.91 -12.58 7.48
N ARG A 15 -13.38 -13.04 6.35
CA ARG A 15 -11.95 -13.14 6.05
C ARG A 15 -11.51 -12.10 5.03
N GLU A 16 -12.46 -11.38 4.43
CA GLU A 16 -12.23 -10.45 3.31
C GLU A 16 -12.44 -8.99 3.72
N ILE A 17 -13.33 -8.74 4.70
CA ILE A 17 -13.76 -7.38 5.06
C ILE A 17 -13.25 -7.02 6.46
N ASP A 18 -12.45 -5.96 6.54
CA ASP A 18 -11.74 -5.57 7.76
C ASP A 18 -12.65 -5.36 8.97
N TRP A 19 -13.75 -4.60 8.81
CA TRP A 19 -14.62 -4.32 9.95
C TRP A 19 -15.33 -5.58 10.45
N VAL A 20 -15.66 -6.53 9.56
CA VAL A 20 -16.26 -7.83 9.94
C VAL A 20 -15.23 -8.71 10.64
N THR A 21 -14.02 -8.78 10.08
CA THR A 21 -12.88 -9.52 10.64
C THR A 21 -12.57 -9.04 12.06
N LYS A 22 -12.50 -7.72 12.23
CA LYS A 22 -12.26 -7.07 13.51
C LYS A 22 -13.42 -7.23 14.49
N LEU A 23 -14.66 -7.08 14.03
CA LEU A 23 -15.84 -7.28 14.86
C LEU A 23 -15.82 -8.68 15.47
N ARG A 24 -15.59 -9.72 14.66
CA ARG A 24 -15.47 -11.10 15.14
C ARG A 24 -14.31 -11.31 16.12
N LEU A 25 -13.18 -10.64 15.90
CA LEU A 25 -12.05 -10.69 16.83
C LEU A 25 -12.42 -10.09 18.19
N ILE A 26 -13.12 -8.96 18.18
CA ILE A 26 -13.57 -8.24 19.37
C ILE A 26 -14.65 -9.04 20.10
N GLU A 27 -15.70 -9.49 19.41
CA GLU A 27 -16.80 -10.29 19.98
C GLU A 27 -16.26 -11.55 20.66
N ARG A 28 -15.38 -12.30 19.99
CA ARG A 28 -14.74 -13.49 20.59
C ARG A 28 -13.95 -13.17 21.85
N TYR A 29 -13.35 -11.98 21.94
CA TYR A 29 -12.61 -11.57 23.12
C TYR A 29 -13.55 -11.10 24.24
N GLN A 30 -14.62 -10.39 23.90
CA GLN A 30 -15.68 -10.03 24.84
C GLN A 30 -16.32 -11.27 25.44
N ASP A 31 -16.74 -12.23 24.62
CA ASP A 31 -17.38 -13.48 25.07
C ASP A 31 -16.45 -14.31 25.94
N LYS A 32 -15.16 -14.37 25.60
CA LYS A 32 -14.17 -15.17 26.34
C LYS A 32 -13.87 -14.61 27.73
N PHE A 33 -13.92 -13.30 27.90
CA PHE A 33 -13.47 -12.62 29.12
C PHE A 33 -14.58 -11.84 29.82
N ASP A 34 -15.82 -11.96 29.34
CA ASP A 34 -17.00 -11.22 29.83
C ASP A 34 -16.75 -9.71 29.92
N LEU A 35 -16.24 -9.12 28.82
CA LEU A 35 -15.87 -7.69 28.78
C LEU A 35 -16.90 -6.86 28.00
N PRO A 36 -17.28 -5.67 28.50
CA PRO A 36 -18.09 -4.73 27.73
C PRO A 36 -17.26 -4.09 26.61
N LEU A 37 -17.93 -3.61 25.56
CA LEU A 37 -17.30 -2.94 24.43
C LEU A 37 -16.50 -1.70 24.85
N SER A 38 -16.94 -1.01 25.91
CA SER A 38 -16.29 0.17 26.48
C SER A 38 -15.00 -0.15 27.24
N HIS A 39 -14.66 -1.43 27.43
CA HIS A 39 -13.47 -1.81 28.19
C HIS A 39 -12.19 -1.36 27.46
N PRO A 40 -11.20 -0.72 28.14
CA PRO A 40 -9.99 -0.20 27.49
C PRO A 40 -9.19 -1.24 26.70
N ARG A 41 -9.25 -2.51 27.11
CA ARG A 41 -8.64 -3.62 26.39
C ARG A 41 -9.21 -3.79 24.97
N ILE A 42 -10.51 -3.58 24.79
CA ILE A 42 -11.16 -3.67 23.48
C ILE A 42 -10.67 -2.53 22.58
N ALA A 43 -10.61 -1.30 23.10
CA ALA A 43 -10.02 -0.16 22.38
C ALA A 43 -8.55 -0.39 22.01
N GLN A 44 -7.76 -1.01 22.91
CA GLN A 44 -6.39 -1.40 22.61
C GLN A 44 -6.31 -2.42 21.46
N MET A 45 -7.22 -3.40 21.43
CA MET A 45 -7.27 -4.39 20.35
C MET A 45 -7.67 -3.77 19.01
N ASP A 46 -8.65 -2.85 19.02
CA ASP A 46 -9.04 -2.10 17.83
C ASP A 46 -7.85 -1.35 17.20
N LEU A 47 -7.03 -0.71 18.03
CA LEU A 47 -5.80 -0.07 17.58
C LEU A 47 -4.72 -1.09 17.14
N ALA A 48 -4.50 -2.14 17.93
CA ALA A 48 -3.48 -3.16 17.65
C ALA A 48 -3.79 -4.00 16.39
N TYR A 49 -5.04 -4.03 15.94
CA TYR A 49 -5.42 -4.59 14.64
C TYR A 49 -4.65 -3.94 13.49
N HIS A 50 -4.44 -2.63 13.57
CA HIS A 50 -3.84 -1.81 12.50
C HIS A 50 -2.31 -1.68 12.60
N ASP A 51 -1.65 -2.37 13.54
CA ASP A 51 -0.20 -2.30 13.66
C ASP A 51 0.49 -3.03 12.50
N LEU A 52 1.22 -2.29 11.67
CA LEU A 52 1.93 -2.81 10.49
C LEU A 52 3.19 -3.63 10.84
N ARG A 53 3.61 -3.67 12.11
CA ARG A 53 4.79 -4.43 12.55
C ARG A 53 4.52 -5.93 12.44
N ARG A 54 5.28 -6.59 11.56
CA ARG A 54 5.22 -8.04 11.35
C ARG A 54 5.40 -8.79 12.68
N GLY A 55 4.52 -9.76 12.92
CA GLY A 55 4.55 -10.61 14.12
C GLY A 55 4.02 -9.95 15.40
N ARG A 56 3.51 -8.72 15.32
CA ARG A 56 2.94 -8.00 16.46
C ARG A 56 1.49 -7.59 16.24
N GLY A 57 1.20 -6.95 15.10
CA GLY A 57 -0.15 -6.52 14.78
C GLY A 57 -1.12 -7.69 14.70
N LEU A 58 -2.34 -7.49 15.22
CA LEU A 58 -3.33 -8.56 15.29
C LEU A 58 -3.72 -9.02 13.89
N TYR A 59 -3.86 -8.11 12.92
CA TYR A 59 -4.10 -8.48 11.52
C TYR A 59 -3.02 -9.41 10.97
N GLY A 60 -1.74 -9.04 11.11
CA GLY A 60 -0.63 -9.87 10.63
C GLY A 60 -0.51 -11.23 11.34
N LEU A 61 -0.96 -11.33 12.59
CA LEU A 61 -1.06 -12.62 13.29
C LEU A 61 -2.24 -13.47 12.78
N MET A 62 -3.36 -12.84 12.45
CA MET A 62 -4.53 -13.50 11.85
C MET A 62 -4.23 -14.00 10.44
N GLU A 63 -3.61 -13.16 9.60
CA GLU A 63 -3.13 -13.53 8.26
C GLU A 63 -2.24 -14.78 8.31
N LYS A 64 -1.24 -14.80 9.20
CA LYS A 64 -0.34 -15.96 9.39
C LYS A 64 -1.06 -17.24 9.81
N ARG A 65 -2.20 -17.13 10.48
CA ARG A 65 -3.04 -18.27 10.89
C ARG A 65 -4.06 -18.66 9.82
N GLY A 66 -3.99 -18.02 8.64
CA GLY A 66 -4.96 -18.22 7.57
C GLY A 66 -6.36 -17.83 8.00
N GLN A 67 -6.54 -16.76 8.78
CA GLN A 67 -7.84 -16.23 9.20
C GLN A 67 -8.31 -15.03 8.36
N VAL A 68 -7.48 -14.59 7.41
CA VAL A 68 -7.74 -13.49 6.49
C VAL A 68 -7.29 -13.95 5.10
N ASP A 69 -8.04 -13.57 4.07
CA ASP A 69 -7.72 -13.91 2.69
C ASP A 69 -6.81 -12.83 2.06
N ARG A 70 -5.86 -13.28 1.25
CA ARG A 70 -4.87 -12.40 0.60
C ARG A 70 -5.24 -12.19 -0.86
N VAL A 71 -5.06 -10.97 -1.34
CA VAL A 71 -5.20 -10.60 -2.76
C VAL A 71 -3.86 -10.48 -3.50
N ALA A 72 -2.75 -10.49 -2.74
CA ALA A 72 -1.40 -10.40 -3.27
C ALA A 72 -0.44 -11.29 -2.46
N THR A 73 0.55 -11.82 -3.16
CA THR A 73 1.62 -12.66 -2.62
C THR A 73 2.72 -11.83 -1.97
N ASP A 74 3.55 -12.48 -1.14
CA ASP A 74 4.72 -11.80 -0.56
C ASP A 74 5.75 -11.39 -1.61
N LEU A 75 5.82 -12.12 -2.73
CA LEU A 75 6.70 -11.79 -3.85
C LEU A 75 6.23 -10.50 -4.55
N GLU A 76 4.95 -10.41 -4.93
CA GLU A 76 4.39 -9.20 -5.56
C GLU A 76 4.55 -7.96 -4.66
N ILE A 77 4.32 -8.11 -3.35
CA ILE A 77 4.51 -7.03 -2.38
C ILE A 77 5.99 -6.63 -2.27
N PHE A 78 6.90 -7.60 -2.32
CA PHE A 78 8.34 -7.33 -2.25
C PHE A 78 8.83 -6.60 -3.51
N GLU A 79 8.45 -7.08 -4.70
CA GLU A 79 8.79 -6.46 -5.98
C GLU A 79 8.27 -5.01 -6.08
N ALA A 80 7.05 -4.76 -5.59
CA ALA A 80 6.43 -3.44 -5.61
C ALA A 80 7.13 -2.38 -4.73
N LYS A 81 8.06 -2.77 -3.84
CA LYS A 81 8.88 -1.82 -3.07
C LYS A 81 9.91 -1.09 -3.94
N GLU A 82 10.48 -1.80 -4.90
CA GLU A 82 11.59 -1.31 -5.74
C GLU A 82 11.14 -1.00 -7.17
N THR A 83 10.09 -1.69 -7.62
CA THR A 83 9.59 -1.59 -8.99
C THR A 83 8.25 -0.84 -9.01
N PRO A 84 8.19 0.36 -9.61
CA PRO A 84 6.93 1.07 -9.76
C PRO A 84 5.99 0.34 -10.74
N PRO A 85 4.68 0.65 -10.76
CA PRO A 85 3.76 0.13 -11.76
C PRO A 85 4.22 0.46 -13.19
N GLN A 86 4.40 -0.58 -14.02
CA GLN A 86 4.97 -0.48 -15.37
C GLN A 86 3.99 0.07 -16.42
N THR A 87 2.73 0.27 -16.05
CA THR A 87 1.62 0.67 -16.93
C THR A 87 1.22 2.14 -16.76
N THR A 88 1.93 2.91 -15.94
CA THR A 88 1.60 4.31 -15.64
C THR A 88 2.84 5.19 -15.66
N ARG A 89 2.65 6.51 -15.60
CA ARG A 89 3.77 7.48 -15.46
C ARG A 89 4.66 7.24 -14.23
N ALA A 90 4.22 6.44 -13.25
CA ALA A 90 5.06 6.05 -12.12
C ALA A 90 6.33 5.31 -12.57
N ARG A 91 6.27 4.58 -13.69
CA ARG A 91 7.44 3.99 -14.35
C ARG A 91 8.48 5.05 -14.72
N LEU A 92 8.07 6.06 -15.50
CA LEU A 92 8.93 7.16 -15.95
C LEU A 92 9.62 7.85 -14.78
N ARG A 93 8.85 8.12 -13.72
CA ARG A 93 9.37 8.74 -12.50
C ARG A 93 10.39 7.84 -11.79
N GLY A 94 10.10 6.56 -11.65
CA GLY A 94 11.03 5.62 -11.01
C GLY A 94 12.32 5.43 -11.81
N GLU A 95 12.23 5.32 -13.14
CA GLU A 95 13.42 5.27 -14.01
C GLU A 95 14.26 6.54 -13.91
N PHE A 96 13.64 7.72 -13.92
CA PHE A 96 14.34 8.99 -13.75
C PHE A 96 15.08 9.07 -12.41
N ILE A 97 14.39 8.75 -11.30
CA ILE A 97 14.99 8.78 -9.95
C ILE A 97 16.17 7.81 -9.86
N ARG A 98 16.00 6.58 -10.36
CA ARG A 98 17.04 5.55 -10.33
C ARG A 98 18.31 6.01 -11.03
N HIS A 99 18.20 6.46 -12.28
CA HIS A 99 19.36 6.92 -13.05
C HIS A 99 20.01 8.17 -12.44
N ALA A 100 19.22 9.12 -11.95
CA ALA A 100 19.75 10.32 -11.32
C ALA A 100 20.54 9.99 -10.04
N GLN A 101 20.07 9.02 -9.23
CA GLN A 101 20.77 8.52 -8.06
C GLN A 101 22.07 7.80 -8.43
N GLU A 102 22.03 6.89 -9.42
CA GLU A 102 23.22 6.18 -9.91
C GLU A 102 24.31 7.13 -10.42
N LYS A 103 23.90 8.22 -11.09
CA LYS A 103 24.78 9.27 -11.62
C LYS A 103 25.11 10.38 -10.59
N ARG A 104 24.59 10.29 -9.36
CA ARG A 104 24.75 11.30 -8.29
C ARG A 104 24.41 12.73 -8.76
N ARG A 105 23.31 12.87 -9.49
CA ARG A 105 22.81 14.17 -9.98
C ARG A 105 21.79 14.72 -9.01
N ASP A 106 21.79 16.03 -8.81
CA ASP A 106 20.74 16.71 -8.05
C ASP A 106 19.46 16.82 -8.88
N PHE A 107 18.33 16.46 -8.29
CA PHE A 107 17.04 16.47 -8.97
C PHE A 107 15.89 16.86 -8.04
N THR A 108 14.79 17.31 -8.64
CA THR A 108 13.52 17.58 -7.97
C THR A 108 12.41 16.88 -8.74
N VAL A 109 11.54 16.17 -8.03
CA VAL A 109 10.47 15.37 -8.64
C VAL A 109 9.18 15.55 -7.86
N ASP A 110 8.07 15.66 -8.58
CA ASP A 110 6.72 15.51 -8.05
C ASP A 110 5.90 14.51 -8.89
N TRP A 111 4.57 14.56 -8.82
CA TRP A 111 3.69 13.66 -9.59
C TRP A 111 3.68 13.94 -11.10
N VAL A 112 4.04 15.15 -11.51
CA VAL A 112 3.93 15.67 -12.88
C VAL A 112 5.28 16.20 -13.39
N HIS A 113 6.16 16.72 -12.54
CA HIS A 113 7.43 17.30 -12.92
C HIS A 113 8.61 16.37 -12.62
N LEU A 114 9.47 16.18 -13.61
CA LEU A 114 10.79 15.59 -13.47
C LEU A 114 11.83 16.65 -13.82
N LYS A 115 12.62 17.11 -12.85
CA LYS A 115 13.57 18.21 -13.02
C LYS A 115 14.98 17.79 -12.62
N LEU A 116 15.94 18.07 -13.50
CA LEU A 116 17.38 18.05 -13.20
C LEU A 116 17.82 19.44 -12.74
N ASN A 117 18.50 19.50 -11.60
CA ASN A 117 18.98 20.74 -11.00
C ASN A 117 20.40 21.09 -11.47
N ASP A 118 20.64 21.01 -12.78
CA ASP A 118 21.89 21.41 -13.41
C ASP A 118 21.87 22.87 -13.87
N GLN A 119 22.93 23.35 -14.52
CA GLN A 119 22.98 24.73 -15.04
C GLN A 119 21.84 25.05 -16.02
N ALA A 120 21.33 24.06 -16.75
CA ALA A 120 20.26 24.22 -17.73
C ALA A 120 18.85 24.04 -17.12
N GLN A 121 18.74 23.61 -15.86
CA GLN A 121 17.49 23.44 -15.10
C GLN A 121 16.40 22.67 -15.88
N ARG A 122 16.80 21.59 -16.56
CA ARG A 122 15.96 20.86 -17.51
C ARG A 122 14.79 20.17 -16.81
N THR A 123 13.57 20.39 -17.32
CA THR A 123 12.33 19.87 -16.74
C THR A 123 11.44 19.21 -17.78
N VAL A 124 10.86 18.05 -17.45
CA VAL A 124 9.85 17.35 -18.26
C VAL A 124 8.54 17.21 -17.49
N LEU A 125 7.43 17.45 -18.19
CA LEU A 125 6.05 17.38 -17.68
C LEU A 125 5.34 16.09 -18.11
N CYS A 126 5.00 15.25 -17.14
CA CYS A 126 4.27 13.98 -17.25
C CYS A 126 2.79 14.15 -16.87
N LYS A 127 2.04 14.94 -17.65
CA LYS A 127 0.63 15.26 -17.35
C LYS A 127 -0.31 14.06 -17.44
N ASP A 128 -0.09 13.19 -18.43
CA ASP A 128 -0.91 11.99 -18.64
C ASP A 128 -0.52 10.88 -17.63
N PRO A 129 -1.43 10.46 -16.74
CA PRO A 129 -1.14 9.40 -15.78
C PRO A 129 -0.96 8.01 -16.41
N PHE A 130 -1.53 7.77 -17.59
CA PHE A 130 -1.50 6.47 -18.28
C PHE A 130 -0.29 6.32 -19.21
N ARG A 131 0.42 7.42 -19.48
CA ARG A 131 1.63 7.39 -20.31
C ARG A 131 2.82 6.83 -19.51
N ALA A 132 3.12 5.55 -19.74
CA ALA A 132 4.26 4.87 -19.12
C ALA A 132 5.60 5.04 -19.87
N TYR A 133 5.57 5.52 -21.12
CA TYR A 133 6.73 5.71 -21.99
C TYR A 133 6.71 7.11 -22.61
N ASP A 134 7.82 7.83 -22.56
CA ASP A 134 7.92 9.21 -23.05
C ASP A 134 9.36 9.53 -23.45
N GLU A 135 9.58 9.70 -24.76
CA GLU A 135 10.88 10.03 -25.36
C GLU A 135 11.52 11.30 -24.75
N ARG A 136 10.72 12.22 -24.20
CA ARG A 136 11.24 13.42 -23.54
C ARG A 136 11.94 13.07 -22.23
N VAL A 137 11.39 12.09 -21.49
CA VAL A 137 11.99 11.56 -20.25
C VAL A 137 13.22 10.73 -20.59
N GLU A 138 13.15 9.88 -21.62
CA GLU A 138 14.30 9.08 -22.08
C GLU A 138 15.48 9.98 -22.48
N ARG A 139 15.24 11.04 -23.24
CA ARG A 139 16.28 12.03 -23.57
C ARG A 139 16.83 12.74 -22.34
N LEU A 140 15.98 13.06 -21.37
CA LEU A 140 16.43 13.67 -20.11
C LEU A 140 17.35 12.73 -19.34
N ILE A 141 16.99 11.45 -19.22
CA ILE A 141 17.80 10.40 -18.58
C ILE A 141 19.12 10.19 -19.31
N ALA A 142 19.10 10.08 -20.64
CA ALA A 142 20.30 9.88 -21.47
C ALA A 142 21.29 11.05 -21.38
N SER A 143 20.85 12.20 -20.88
CA SER A 143 21.65 13.43 -20.75
C SER A 143 22.24 13.67 -19.36
N MET A 144 22.12 12.68 -18.46
CA MET A 144 22.64 12.68 -17.08
C MET A 144 24.08 12.13 -17.00
#